data_AF-A0A2V7BKQ1-F1
#
_entry.id   AF-A0A2V7BKQ1-F1
#
_cell.length_a   1.000
_cell.length_b   1.000
_cell.length_c   1.000
_cell.angle_alpha   90.00
_cell.angle_beta   90.00
_cell.angle_gamma   90.00
#
_symmetry.space_group_name_H-M   'P 1'
#
loop_
_entity.id
_entity.type
_entity.pdbx_description
1 polymer ?
#
loop_
_entity_poly.entity_id
_entity_poly.type
_entity_poly.pdbx_seq_one_letter_code
_entity_poly.pdbx_strand_id
1 'polypeptide(L)'
;MYRVGLLWHGPEPSTSPFFEVFRQSLVDSGYVEGANLSFLHRWSEGHLERLRDLANDLVRLKVDVLFASHPRAIRAVAEATMTIPIVVLSAGDLVDAGLVSSLARPGGNITGVSGRVEELNEKLLELLKESMPSASRVAVLGGAIAVGLHRKGMEIAARSLGVRLAFVEVTSLKDLDAAFETAAKARAEGLVLLATPLFAFNEMQVAKLALQRRLPAIFWRSGFPEAGGLMAYGPDRAYMWRRGGALLGRVLKGARPADLPVEQADRFRLVINLKTAKALGLTIPPSVLGRADLVIQ
;
A
#
# COMPACT_ATOMS: atom_id res chain seq x y z
N MET A 1 -11.17 26.79 15.94
CA MET A 1 -10.19 25.67 15.87
C MET A 1 -10.90 24.50 15.24
N TYR A 2 -10.40 24.02 14.11
CA TYR A 2 -10.95 22.86 13.41
C TYR A 2 -10.57 21.56 14.12
N ARG A 3 -11.47 20.58 14.14
CA ARG A 3 -11.32 19.26 14.74
C ARG A 3 -11.31 18.23 13.62
N VAL A 4 -10.18 17.56 13.39
CA VAL A 4 -10.08 16.50 12.39
C VAL A 4 -10.02 15.15 13.09
N GLY A 5 -11.00 14.28 12.79
CA GLY A 5 -11.02 12.92 13.30
C GLY A 5 -10.17 12.00 12.42
N LEU A 6 -9.15 11.37 12.99
CA LEU A 6 -8.30 10.40 12.30
C LEU A 6 -8.69 8.98 12.71
N LEU A 7 -9.16 8.16 11.76
CA LEU A 7 -9.44 6.74 12.01
C LEU A 7 -8.44 5.84 11.30
N TRP A 8 -7.78 4.95 12.05
CA TRP A 8 -6.73 4.08 11.55
C TRP A 8 -6.89 2.62 11.97
N HIS A 9 -6.54 1.68 11.09
CA HIS A 9 -6.67 0.24 11.35
C HIS A 9 -5.50 -0.34 12.18
N GLY A 10 -4.32 0.27 12.11
CA GLY A 10 -3.10 -0.19 12.76
C GLY A 10 -2.82 0.52 14.09
N PRO A 11 -1.53 0.74 14.43
CA PRO A 11 -1.12 1.60 15.53
C PRO A 11 -1.61 3.05 15.36
N GLU A 12 -1.36 3.89 16.36
CA GLU A 12 -1.73 5.30 16.34
C GLU A 12 -1.28 6.01 15.05
N PRO A 13 -2.14 6.81 14.37
CA PRO A 13 -1.83 7.41 13.08
C PRO A 13 -0.51 8.20 13.02
N SER A 14 -0.15 8.88 14.11
CA SER A 14 1.05 9.70 14.26
C SER A 14 2.35 8.90 14.18
N THR A 15 2.30 7.59 14.47
CA THR A 15 3.46 6.69 14.39
C THR A 15 3.79 6.27 12.95
N SER A 16 2.93 6.59 11.98
CA SER A 16 3.21 6.34 10.57
C SER A 16 4.42 7.17 10.12
N PRO A 17 5.40 6.59 9.40
CA PRO A 17 6.54 7.35 8.89
C PRO A 17 6.14 8.43 7.87
N PHE A 18 4.89 8.43 7.40
CA PHE A 18 4.36 9.40 6.46
C PHE A 18 3.47 10.47 7.12
N PHE A 19 3.23 10.39 8.44
CA PHE A 19 2.34 11.33 9.12
C PHE A 19 2.87 12.77 9.07
N GLU A 20 4.18 12.96 9.26
CA GLU A 20 4.81 14.28 9.15
C GLU A 20 4.68 14.89 7.75
N VAL A 21 4.70 14.07 6.69
CA VAL A 21 4.47 14.55 5.32
C VAL A 21 3.04 15.07 5.15
N PHE A 22 2.07 14.40 5.75
CA PHE A 22 0.68 14.84 5.76
C PHE A 22 0.46 16.09 6.61
N ARG A 23 1.06 16.14 7.79
CA ARG A 23 1.04 17.32 8.67
C ARG A 23 1.64 18.53 7.97
N GLN A 24 2.78 18.38 7.30
CA GLN A 24 3.40 19.46 6.53
C GLN A 24 2.51 19.93 5.38
N SER A 25 1.84 19.02 4.67
CA SER A 25 0.90 19.41 3.60
C SER A 25 -0.29 20.23 4.10
N LEU A 26 -0.71 20.03 5.35
CA LEU A 26 -1.74 20.85 5.99
C LEU A 26 -1.20 22.22 6.40
N VAL A 27 0.05 22.29 6.89
CA VAL A 27 0.76 23.55 7.17
C VAL A 27 0.85 24.39 5.90
N ASP A 28 1.23 23.79 4.78
CA ASP A 28 1.30 24.45 3.47
C ASP A 28 -0.10 24.96 3.02
N SER A 29 -1.16 24.35 3.55
CA SER A 29 -2.55 24.78 3.34
C SER A 29 -3.03 25.82 4.36
N GLY A 30 -2.22 26.21 5.33
CA GLY A 30 -2.54 27.17 6.39
C GLY A 30 -3.13 26.56 7.67
N TYR A 31 -3.07 25.25 7.83
CA TYR A 31 -3.57 24.54 9.02
C TYR A 31 -2.43 23.97 9.85
N VAL A 32 -2.29 24.48 11.08
CA VAL A 32 -1.23 24.14 12.01
C VAL A 32 -1.87 23.55 13.27
N GLU A 33 -1.46 22.33 13.60
CA GLU A 33 -1.90 21.64 14.81
C GLU A 33 -1.56 22.47 16.07
N GLY A 34 -2.51 22.57 17.00
CA GLY A 34 -2.39 23.35 18.23
C GLY A 34 -2.68 24.85 18.06
N ALA A 35 -2.55 25.40 16.84
CA ALA A 35 -2.88 26.80 16.56
C ALA A 35 -4.32 26.97 16.07
N ASN A 36 -4.68 26.30 14.97
CA ASN A 36 -6.01 26.42 14.36
C ASN A 36 -6.64 25.06 14.00
N LEU A 37 -5.92 23.96 14.22
CA LEU A 37 -6.33 22.58 13.96
C LEU A 37 -6.03 21.69 15.19
N SER A 38 -6.87 20.69 15.46
CA SER A 38 -6.57 19.60 16.40
C SER A 38 -6.94 18.25 15.79
N PHE A 39 -6.07 17.25 16.00
CA PHE A 39 -6.35 15.89 15.59
C PHE A 39 -6.95 15.08 16.74
N LEU A 40 -8.03 14.36 16.43
CA LEU A 40 -8.66 13.42 17.35
C LEU A 40 -8.39 12.01 16.81
N HIS A 41 -7.42 11.33 17.41
CA HIS A 41 -6.94 10.03 16.94
C HIS A 41 -7.82 8.90 17.48
N ARG A 42 -8.22 7.98 16.60
CA ARG A 42 -8.80 6.69 16.94
C ARG A 42 -8.13 5.59 16.12
N TRP A 43 -7.68 4.54 16.79
CA TRP A 43 -6.98 3.44 16.13
C TRP A 43 -7.36 2.10 16.75
N SER A 44 -7.29 1.05 15.95
CA SER A 44 -7.71 -0.29 16.39
C SER A 44 -6.56 -1.23 16.74
N GLU A 45 -5.31 -0.90 16.47
CA GLU A 45 -4.16 -1.79 16.76
C GLU A 45 -4.29 -3.17 16.09
N GLY A 46 -4.93 -3.22 14.91
CA GLY A 46 -5.23 -4.46 14.18
C GLY A 46 -6.58 -5.11 14.54
N HIS A 47 -7.27 -4.66 15.59
CA HIS A 47 -8.60 -5.15 16.00
C HIS A 47 -9.73 -4.53 15.16
N LEU A 48 -9.84 -4.99 13.91
CA LEU A 48 -10.71 -4.39 12.88
C LEU A 48 -12.19 -4.31 13.29
N GLU A 49 -12.66 -5.15 14.20
CA GLU A 49 -13.99 -5.14 14.79
C GLU A 49 -14.29 -3.85 15.59
N ARG A 50 -13.28 -3.21 16.17
CA ARG A 50 -13.42 -1.97 16.95
C ARG A 50 -13.67 -0.73 16.08
N LEU A 51 -13.40 -0.81 14.77
CA LEU A 51 -13.42 0.35 13.89
C LEU A 51 -14.80 1.04 13.83
N ARG A 52 -15.88 0.29 13.95
CA ARG A 52 -17.25 0.83 13.94
C ARG A 52 -17.50 1.74 15.14
N ASP A 53 -17.16 1.28 16.35
CA ASP A 53 -17.36 2.07 17.57
C ASP A 53 -16.45 3.29 17.63
N LEU A 54 -15.21 3.13 17.15
CA LEU A 54 -14.25 4.21 17.01
C LEU A 54 -14.71 5.29 16.01
N ALA A 55 -15.30 4.89 14.88
CA ALA A 55 -15.89 5.82 13.92
C ALA A 55 -17.07 6.59 14.53
N ASN A 56 -17.99 5.88 15.19
CA ASN A 56 -19.13 6.48 15.88
C ASN A 56 -18.68 7.47 16.97
N ASP A 57 -17.56 7.18 17.64
CA ASP A 57 -17.00 8.09 18.64
C ASP A 57 -16.55 9.41 18.03
N LEU A 58 -15.84 9.38 16.89
CA LEU A 58 -15.46 10.59 16.18
C LEU A 58 -16.67 11.42 15.74
N VAL A 59 -17.75 10.76 15.29
CA VAL A 59 -19.01 11.43 14.95
C VAL A 59 -19.67 12.07 16.18
N ARG A 60 -19.73 11.36 17.31
CA ARG A 60 -20.25 11.92 18.58
C ARG A 60 -19.45 13.11 19.07
N LEU A 61 -18.14 13.13 18.81
CA LEU A 61 -17.24 14.23 19.12
C LEU A 61 -17.37 15.42 18.18
N LYS A 62 -18.29 15.36 17.21
CA LYS A 62 -18.62 16.45 16.27
C LYS A 62 -17.36 17.03 15.61
N VAL A 63 -16.55 16.16 15.04
CA VAL A 63 -15.39 16.58 14.23
C VAL A 63 -15.88 17.28 12.96
N ASP A 64 -15.08 18.23 12.45
CA ASP A 64 -15.40 19.00 11.25
C ASP A 64 -15.14 18.21 9.96
N VAL A 65 -14.09 17.37 9.97
CA VAL A 65 -13.72 16.49 8.85
C VAL A 65 -13.17 15.18 9.39
N LEU A 66 -13.48 14.07 8.73
CA LEU A 66 -12.92 12.75 8.98
C LEU A 66 -11.82 12.45 7.97
N PHE A 67 -10.70 11.90 8.45
CA PHE A 67 -9.68 11.30 7.61
C PHE A 67 -9.54 9.82 7.98
N ALA A 68 -9.70 8.94 6.99
CA ALA A 68 -9.67 7.50 7.20
C ALA A 68 -8.79 6.81 6.17
N SER A 69 -8.11 5.73 6.59
CA SER A 69 -7.31 4.91 5.70
C SER A 69 -7.54 3.45 5.96
N HIS A 70 -7.37 2.64 4.91
CA HIS A 70 -7.72 1.23 4.83
C HIS A 70 -9.23 1.01 4.59
N PRO A 71 -9.61 0.09 3.68
CA PRO A 71 -11.02 -0.09 3.26
C PRO A 71 -12.02 -0.27 4.41
N ARG A 72 -11.63 -1.00 5.48
CA ARG A 72 -12.52 -1.21 6.64
C ARG A 72 -12.74 0.04 7.49
N ALA A 73 -11.72 0.87 7.69
CA ALA A 73 -11.88 2.11 8.45
C ALA A 73 -12.71 3.12 7.65
N ILE A 74 -12.46 3.19 6.34
CA ILE A 74 -13.22 4.02 5.41
C ILE A 74 -14.71 3.63 5.41
N ARG A 75 -15.01 2.33 5.34
CA ARG A 75 -16.39 1.84 5.45
C ARG A 75 -17.01 2.20 6.80
N ALA A 76 -16.27 2.07 7.90
CA ALA A 76 -16.77 2.42 9.23
C ALA A 76 -17.14 3.91 9.35
N VAL A 77 -16.34 4.84 8.81
CA VAL A 77 -16.71 6.27 8.81
C VAL A 77 -17.84 6.59 7.85
N ALA A 78 -17.91 5.93 6.69
CA ALA A 78 -18.99 6.11 5.72
C ALA A 78 -20.35 5.64 6.27
N GLU A 79 -20.37 4.55 7.05
CA GLU A 79 -21.58 4.06 7.73
C GLU A 79 -21.97 4.95 8.92
N ALA A 80 -21.01 5.58 9.58
CA ALA A 80 -21.26 6.40 10.76
C ALA A 80 -21.85 7.78 10.43
N THR A 81 -21.66 8.30 9.21
CA THR A 81 -22.17 9.62 8.81
C THR A 81 -22.24 9.81 7.29
N MET A 82 -23.32 10.47 6.86
CA MET A 82 -23.50 10.94 5.47
C MET A 82 -23.29 12.45 5.32
N THR A 83 -22.96 13.17 6.41
CA THR A 83 -22.94 14.64 6.43
C THR A 83 -21.55 15.22 6.72
N ILE A 84 -20.77 14.58 7.60
CA ILE A 84 -19.41 15.04 7.89
C ILE A 84 -18.53 14.72 6.67
N PRO A 85 -17.78 15.69 6.13
CA PRO A 85 -16.82 15.43 5.04
C PRO A 85 -15.81 14.35 5.41
N ILE A 86 -15.48 13.47 4.47
CA ILE A 86 -14.56 12.35 4.63
C ILE A 86 -13.49 12.42 3.54
N VAL A 87 -12.23 12.50 3.95
CA VAL A 87 -11.07 12.37 3.08
C VAL A 87 -10.43 11.00 3.31
N VAL A 88 -10.33 10.19 2.28
CA VAL A 88 -9.82 8.82 2.39
C VAL A 88 -8.43 8.67 1.81
N LEU A 89 -7.68 7.69 2.30
CA LEU A 89 -6.38 7.31 1.78
C LEU A 89 -6.29 5.79 1.62
N SER A 90 -5.69 5.32 0.52
CA SER A 90 -5.46 3.89 0.27
C SER A 90 -6.76 3.05 0.29
N ALA A 91 -7.81 3.59 -0.33
CA ALA A 91 -9.16 3.06 -0.19
C ALA A 91 -9.46 1.76 -0.95
N GLY A 92 -8.56 1.28 -1.80
CA GLY A 92 -8.90 0.34 -2.86
C GLY A 92 -9.84 1.00 -3.88
N ASP A 93 -10.79 0.24 -4.42
CA ASP A 93 -11.80 0.74 -5.36
C ASP A 93 -13.01 1.32 -4.63
N LEU A 94 -13.18 2.64 -4.69
CA LEU A 94 -14.30 3.32 -4.02
C LEU A 94 -15.62 3.19 -4.79
N VAL A 95 -15.56 3.00 -6.11
CA VAL A 95 -16.76 2.87 -6.95
C VAL A 95 -17.35 1.48 -6.75
N ASP A 96 -16.52 0.43 -6.87
CA ASP A 96 -16.95 -0.96 -6.63
C ASP A 96 -17.44 -1.15 -5.18
N ALA A 97 -16.85 -0.41 -4.23
CA ALA A 97 -17.28 -0.45 -2.83
C ALA A 97 -18.63 0.26 -2.57
N GLY A 98 -19.19 0.97 -3.57
CA GLY A 98 -20.42 1.75 -3.45
C GLY A 98 -20.28 3.03 -2.61
N LEU A 99 -19.06 3.52 -2.42
CA LEU A 99 -18.77 4.66 -1.55
C LEU A 99 -18.77 5.99 -2.29
N VAL A 100 -18.55 5.97 -3.60
CA VAL A 100 -18.60 7.15 -4.48
C VAL A 100 -19.26 6.78 -5.82
N SER A 101 -19.92 7.73 -6.47
CA SER A 101 -20.56 7.48 -7.77
C SER A 101 -19.56 7.33 -8.92
N SER A 102 -18.46 8.09 -8.88
CA SER A 102 -17.36 8.02 -9.84
C SER A 102 -16.11 8.64 -9.24
N LEU A 103 -14.93 8.36 -9.82
CA LEU A 103 -13.70 9.01 -9.38
C LEU A 103 -13.68 10.51 -9.70
N ALA A 104 -14.17 10.92 -10.87
CA ALA A 104 -14.17 12.32 -11.28
C ALA A 104 -15.18 13.19 -10.51
N ARG A 105 -16.32 12.60 -10.13
CA ARG A 105 -17.40 13.25 -9.37
C ARG A 105 -17.94 12.27 -8.33
N PRO A 106 -17.45 12.33 -7.08
CA PRO A 106 -17.85 11.38 -6.05
C PRO A 106 -19.32 11.45 -5.65
N GLY A 107 -19.92 12.64 -5.72
CA GLY A 107 -21.36 12.85 -5.52
C GLY A 107 -21.85 12.87 -4.07
N GLY A 108 -21.00 12.57 -3.08
CA GLY A 108 -21.36 12.51 -1.66
C GLY A 108 -20.41 13.27 -0.74
N ASN A 109 -20.34 12.85 0.53
CA ASN A 109 -19.43 13.42 1.53
C ASN A 109 -18.01 12.80 1.49
N ILE A 110 -17.70 11.94 0.51
CA ILE A 110 -16.42 11.21 0.43
C ILE A 110 -15.60 11.69 -0.77
N THR A 111 -14.32 11.97 -0.54
CA THR A 111 -13.27 12.17 -1.57
C THR A 111 -11.96 11.57 -1.04
N GLY A 112 -10.86 11.61 -1.80
CA GLY A 112 -9.56 11.16 -1.29
C GLY A 112 -8.61 10.64 -2.36
N VAL A 113 -7.69 9.79 -1.92
CA VAL A 113 -6.70 9.13 -2.78
C VAL A 113 -6.94 7.62 -2.75
N SER A 114 -7.30 7.05 -3.91
CA SER A 114 -7.39 5.61 -4.12
C SER A 114 -6.01 4.98 -4.14
N GLY A 115 -5.88 3.83 -3.48
CA GLY A 115 -4.69 2.99 -3.52
C GLY A 115 -4.78 1.83 -4.52
N ARG A 116 -5.82 1.79 -5.37
CA ARG A 116 -5.96 0.75 -6.39
C ARG A 116 -4.89 0.98 -7.46
N VAL A 117 -4.13 -0.07 -7.75
CA VAL A 117 -3.18 -0.10 -8.85
C VAL A 117 -3.54 -1.30 -9.71
N GLU A 118 -3.96 -1.01 -10.94
CA GLU A 118 -4.22 -2.06 -11.92
C GLU A 118 -2.89 -2.71 -12.33
N GLU A 119 -2.92 -4.03 -12.51
CA GLU A 119 -1.80 -4.82 -13.05
C GLU A 119 -0.49 -4.70 -12.25
N LEU A 120 -0.56 -4.32 -10.96
CA LEU A 120 0.63 -4.14 -10.13
C LEU A 120 1.48 -5.41 -10.07
N ASN A 121 0.86 -6.57 -9.85
CA ASN A 121 1.59 -7.83 -9.65
C ASN A 121 2.24 -8.32 -10.94
N GLU A 122 1.60 -8.08 -12.08
CA GLU A 122 2.12 -8.29 -13.42
C GLU A 122 3.35 -7.42 -13.64
N LYS A 123 3.30 -6.14 -13.24
CA LYS A 123 4.46 -5.24 -13.30
C LYS A 123 5.60 -5.68 -12.37
N LEU A 124 5.30 -6.22 -11.19
CA LEU A 124 6.32 -6.80 -10.30
C LEU A 124 7.02 -7.98 -10.99
N LEU A 125 6.27 -8.87 -11.64
CA LEU A 125 6.83 -10.00 -12.38
C LEU A 125 7.71 -9.54 -13.55
N GLU A 126 7.25 -8.55 -14.31
CA GLU A 126 8.01 -7.93 -15.41
C GLU A 126 9.35 -7.38 -14.91
N LEU A 127 9.34 -6.52 -13.88
CA LEU A 127 10.55 -5.92 -13.30
C LEU A 127 11.54 -6.97 -12.75
N LEU A 128 11.01 -8.03 -12.13
CA LEU A 128 11.84 -9.12 -11.64
C LEU A 128 12.50 -9.87 -12.80
N LYS A 129 11.76 -10.13 -13.88
CA LYS A 129 12.27 -10.77 -15.11
C LYS A 129 13.29 -9.88 -15.83
N GLU A 130 13.07 -8.58 -15.93
CA GLU A 130 14.04 -7.64 -16.49
C GLU A 130 15.33 -7.60 -15.67
N SER A 131 15.22 -7.74 -14.34
CA SER A 131 16.37 -7.80 -13.43
C SER A 131 17.15 -9.11 -13.52
N MET A 132 16.48 -10.18 -13.96
CA MET A 132 17.04 -11.53 -14.13
C MET A 132 16.62 -12.11 -15.49
N PRO A 133 17.18 -11.63 -16.61
CA PRO A 133 16.68 -11.97 -17.95
C PRO A 133 16.68 -13.47 -18.27
N SER A 134 17.56 -14.25 -17.65
CA SER A 134 17.62 -15.71 -17.82
C SER A 134 16.58 -16.48 -17.00
N ALA A 135 15.95 -15.85 -16.00
CA ALA A 135 15.02 -16.53 -15.11
C ALA A 135 13.81 -17.08 -15.87
N SER A 136 13.54 -18.36 -15.72
CA SER A 136 12.49 -19.11 -16.42
C SER A 136 11.38 -19.59 -15.47
N ARG A 137 11.63 -19.57 -14.16
CA ARG A 137 10.71 -20.03 -13.12
C ARG A 137 10.66 -19.02 -11.98
N VAL A 138 9.46 -18.57 -11.62
CA VAL A 138 9.24 -17.64 -10.51
C VAL A 138 8.18 -18.21 -9.60
N ALA A 139 8.39 -18.16 -8.29
CA ALA A 139 7.32 -18.47 -7.34
C ALA A 139 6.57 -17.19 -6.95
N VAL A 140 5.25 -17.32 -6.83
CA VAL A 140 4.35 -16.24 -6.42
C VAL A 140 3.77 -16.62 -5.06
N LEU A 141 4.16 -15.89 -4.02
CA LEU A 141 3.72 -16.16 -2.65
C LEU A 141 2.59 -15.20 -2.29
N GLY A 142 1.55 -15.70 -1.62
CA GLY A 142 0.44 -14.90 -1.13
C GLY A 142 -0.58 -15.72 -0.35
N GLY A 143 -1.55 -15.07 0.30
CA GLY A 143 -2.67 -15.80 0.91
C GLY A 143 -3.63 -16.36 -0.16
N ALA A 144 -4.40 -17.39 0.18
CA ALA A 144 -5.32 -18.08 -0.74
C ALA A 144 -6.22 -17.12 -1.56
N ILE A 145 -6.80 -16.10 -0.90
CA ILE A 145 -7.64 -15.09 -1.56
C ILE A 145 -6.84 -14.30 -2.60
N ALA A 146 -5.65 -13.81 -2.24
CA ALA A 146 -4.81 -13.02 -3.13
C ALA A 146 -4.32 -13.86 -4.32
N VAL A 147 -3.91 -15.11 -4.07
CA VAL A 147 -3.51 -16.06 -5.11
C VAL A 147 -4.68 -16.32 -6.07
N GLY A 148 -5.88 -16.62 -5.56
CA GLY A 148 -7.06 -16.83 -6.38
C GLY A 148 -7.41 -15.63 -7.26
N LEU A 149 -7.33 -14.41 -6.70
CA LEU A 149 -7.65 -13.18 -7.40
C LEU A 149 -6.65 -12.85 -8.52
N HIS A 150 -5.35 -13.03 -8.29
CA HIS A 150 -4.31 -12.56 -9.21
C HIS A 150 -3.75 -13.63 -10.16
N ARG A 151 -4.03 -14.92 -9.92
CA ARG A 151 -3.47 -16.03 -10.69
C ARG A 151 -3.63 -15.86 -12.21
N LYS A 152 -4.86 -15.62 -12.68
CA LYS A 152 -5.15 -15.56 -14.12
C LYS A 152 -4.37 -14.45 -14.85
N GLY A 153 -4.35 -13.25 -14.28
CA GLY A 153 -3.62 -12.10 -14.85
C GLY A 153 -2.12 -12.34 -14.89
N MET A 154 -1.56 -12.84 -13.78
CA MET A 154 -0.15 -13.19 -13.70
C MET A 154 0.24 -14.33 -14.65
N GLU A 155 -0.61 -15.35 -14.85
CA GLU A 155 -0.36 -16.42 -15.82
C GLU A 155 -0.39 -15.92 -17.28
N ILE A 156 -1.20 -14.90 -17.60
CA ILE A 156 -1.16 -14.23 -18.91
C ILE A 156 0.17 -13.49 -19.07
N ALA A 157 0.55 -12.65 -18.09
CA ALA A 157 1.80 -11.92 -18.11
C ALA A 157 3.02 -12.86 -18.20
N ALA A 158 3.04 -13.93 -17.40
CA ALA A 158 4.11 -14.92 -17.39
C ALA A 158 4.31 -15.60 -18.74
N ARG A 159 3.22 -15.92 -19.45
CA ARG A 159 3.31 -16.46 -20.83
C ARG A 159 3.99 -15.49 -21.78
N SER A 160 3.63 -14.20 -21.72
CA SER A 160 4.27 -13.17 -22.55
C SER A 160 5.75 -12.97 -22.24
N LEU A 161 6.16 -13.20 -20.98
CA LEU A 161 7.53 -13.06 -20.49
C LEU A 161 8.37 -14.36 -20.61
N GLY A 162 7.76 -15.47 -21.05
CA GLY A 162 8.43 -16.77 -21.11
C GLY A 162 8.80 -17.35 -19.75
N VAL A 163 8.01 -17.08 -18.71
CA VAL A 163 8.23 -17.52 -17.33
C VAL A 163 7.15 -18.51 -16.91
N ARG A 164 7.51 -19.55 -16.15
CA ARG A 164 6.56 -20.44 -15.46
C ARG A 164 6.37 -19.98 -14.02
N LEU A 165 5.11 -19.93 -13.57
CA LEU A 165 4.78 -19.54 -12.21
C LEU A 165 4.48 -20.74 -11.32
N ALA A 166 5.03 -20.73 -10.10
CA ALA A 166 4.64 -21.61 -9.01
C ALA A 166 3.93 -20.79 -7.94
N PHE A 167 2.60 -20.91 -7.84
CA PHE A 167 1.85 -20.22 -6.80
C PHE A 167 1.93 -20.99 -5.49
N VAL A 168 2.30 -20.29 -4.41
CA VAL A 168 2.48 -20.87 -3.08
C VAL A 168 1.64 -20.07 -2.09
N GLU A 169 0.72 -20.77 -1.43
CA GLU A 169 -0.16 -20.15 -0.44
C GLU A 169 0.53 -20.04 0.92
N VAL A 170 0.42 -18.88 1.55
CA VAL A 170 0.97 -18.59 2.88
C VAL A 170 -0.14 -17.97 3.74
N THR A 171 -0.55 -18.66 4.80
CA THR A 171 -1.65 -18.22 5.68
C THR A 171 -1.14 -17.67 7.01
N SER A 172 0.07 -18.05 7.43
CA SER A 172 0.71 -17.57 8.65
C SER A 172 2.23 -17.48 8.54
N LEU A 173 2.89 -16.86 9.53
CA LEU A 173 4.36 -16.77 9.59
C LEU A 173 5.03 -18.14 9.74
N LYS A 174 4.32 -19.12 10.34
CA LYS A 174 4.85 -20.48 10.53
C LYS A 174 5.00 -21.23 9.21
N ASP A 175 4.25 -20.83 8.19
CA ASP A 175 4.25 -21.46 6.88
C ASP A 175 5.37 -20.93 5.97
N LEU A 176 6.06 -19.84 6.37
CA LEU A 176 7.06 -19.19 5.53
C LEU A 176 8.19 -20.15 5.14
N ASP A 177 8.78 -20.89 6.10
CA ASP A 177 9.84 -21.84 5.77
C ASP A 177 9.37 -22.90 4.76
N ALA A 178 8.18 -23.49 4.99
CA ALA A 178 7.59 -24.47 4.08
C ALA A 178 7.27 -23.90 2.69
N ALA A 179 6.85 -22.63 2.63
CA ALA A 179 6.57 -21.94 1.38
C ALA A 179 7.85 -21.70 0.57
N PHE A 180 8.94 -21.31 1.23
CA PHE A 180 10.26 -21.16 0.62
C PHE A 180 10.83 -22.51 0.16
N GLU A 181 10.65 -23.58 0.93
CA GLU A 181 11.00 -24.94 0.50
C GLU A 181 10.17 -25.39 -0.72
N THR A 182 8.89 -25.03 -0.77
CA THR A 182 8.03 -25.30 -1.92
C THR A 182 8.52 -24.56 -3.16
N ALA A 183 8.89 -23.28 -3.01
CA ALA A 183 9.49 -22.50 -4.09
C ALA A 183 10.82 -23.11 -4.58
N ALA A 184 11.67 -23.57 -3.65
CA ALA A 184 12.92 -24.25 -3.97
C ALA A 184 12.70 -25.57 -4.73
N LYS A 185 11.72 -26.39 -4.30
CA LYS A 185 11.31 -27.62 -5.00
C LYS A 185 10.79 -27.35 -6.41
N ALA A 186 10.06 -26.24 -6.58
CA ALA A 186 9.65 -25.73 -7.89
C ALA A 186 10.81 -25.14 -8.73
N ARG A 187 12.02 -25.13 -8.17
CA ARG A 187 13.24 -24.54 -8.76
C ARG A 187 13.04 -23.08 -9.15
N ALA A 188 12.28 -22.34 -8.34
CA ALA A 188 12.08 -20.91 -8.55
C ALA A 188 13.43 -20.18 -8.49
N GLU A 189 13.60 -19.23 -9.40
CA GLU A 189 14.81 -18.41 -9.54
C GLU A 189 14.60 -17.01 -8.94
N GLY A 190 13.35 -16.70 -8.58
CA GLY A 190 12.96 -15.49 -7.88
C GLY A 190 11.54 -15.56 -7.34
N LEU A 191 11.16 -14.57 -6.53
CA LEU A 191 9.87 -14.49 -5.85
C LEU A 191 9.15 -13.19 -6.17
N VAL A 192 7.86 -13.30 -6.47
CA VAL A 192 6.93 -12.18 -6.39
C VAL A 192 6.09 -12.36 -5.13
N LEU A 193 6.15 -11.38 -4.23
CA LEU A 193 5.34 -11.36 -3.02
C LEU A 193 4.04 -10.59 -3.31
N LEU A 194 2.89 -11.24 -3.24
CA LEU A 194 1.59 -10.58 -3.42
C LEU A 194 1.27 -9.67 -2.24
N ALA A 195 0.51 -8.61 -2.50
CA ALA A 195 0.08 -7.67 -1.46
C ALA A 195 -0.81 -8.36 -0.41
N THR A 196 -0.23 -8.68 0.76
CA THR A 196 -0.96 -9.24 1.91
C THR A 196 -0.57 -8.52 3.21
N PRO A 197 -1.48 -8.41 4.19
CA PRO A 197 -1.13 -7.92 5.52
C PRO A 197 0.00 -8.72 6.18
N LEU A 198 0.03 -10.04 5.96
CA LEU A 198 1.07 -10.94 6.50
C LEU A 198 2.47 -10.46 6.08
N PHE A 199 2.70 -10.22 4.79
CA PHE A 199 4.01 -9.75 4.33
C PHE A 199 4.26 -8.29 4.69
N ALA A 200 3.23 -7.43 4.60
CA ALA A 200 3.37 -6.00 4.90
C ALA A 200 3.76 -5.72 6.36
N PHE A 201 3.30 -6.54 7.32
CA PHE A 201 3.67 -6.38 8.73
C PHE A 201 4.96 -7.11 9.11
N ASN A 202 5.49 -7.98 8.24
CA ASN A 202 6.65 -8.82 8.54
C ASN A 202 7.76 -8.70 7.47
N GLU A 203 7.88 -7.53 6.84
CA GLU A 203 8.80 -7.28 5.72
C GLU A 203 10.25 -7.68 6.05
N MET A 204 10.71 -7.37 7.26
CA MET A 204 12.06 -7.72 7.72
C MET A 204 12.30 -9.23 7.81
N GLN A 205 11.35 -9.98 8.39
CA GLN A 205 11.48 -11.43 8.51
C GLN A 205 11.44 -12.09 7.12
N VAL A 206 10.55 -11.63 6.23
CA VAL A 206 10.42 -12.16 4.87
C VAL A 206 11.66 -11.82 4.03
N ALA A 207 12.18 -10.60 4.12
CA ALA A 207 13.40 -10.15 3.44
C ALA A 207 14.61 -10.98 3.87
N LYS A 208 14.79 -11.15 5.18
CA LYS A 208 15.86 -11.98 5.75
C LYS A 208 15.78 -13.42 5.24
N LEU A 209 14.58 -14.02 5.26
CA LEU A 209 14.39 -15.38 4.78
C LEU A 209 14.67 -15.49 3.27
N ALA A 210 14.23 -14.54 2.46
CA ALA A 210 14.53 -14.50 1.03
C ALA A 210 16.02 -14.46 0.72
N LEU A 211 16.77 -13.62 1.46
CA LEU A 211 18.22 -13.57 1.34
C LEU A 211 18.88 -14.87 1.81
N GLN A 212 18.48 -15.42 2.96
CA GLN A 212 19.00 -16.69 3.49
C GLN A 212 18.80 -17.87 2.54
N ARG A 213 17.65 -17.90 1.85
CA ARG A 213 17.31 -18.93 0.87
C ARG A 213 17.84 -18.64 -0.53
N ARG A 214 18.61 -17.54 -0.70
CA ARG A 214 19.16 -17.07 -1.98
C ARG A 214 18.11 -16.93 -3.07
N LEU A 215 16.92 -16.44 -2.71
CA LEU A 215 15.82 -16.22 -3.63
C LEU A 215 15.59 -14.70 -3.81
N PRO A 216 16.06 -14.11 -4.93
CA PRO A 216 15.77 -12.74 -5.32
C PRO A 216 14.26 -12.46 -5.26
N ALA A 217 13.82 -11.47 -4.49
CA ALA A 217 12.41 -11.22 -4.24
C ALA A 217 12.02 -9.77 -4.52
N ILE A 218 10.84 -9.57 -5.11
CA ILE A 218 10.21 -8.26 -5.30
C ILE A 218 8.91 -8.15 -4.51
N PHE A 219 8.66 -6.97 -3.93
CA PHE A 219 7.41 -6.64 -3.24
C PHE A 219 6.87 -5.27 -3.67
N TRP A 220 5.66 -4.91 -3.25
CA TRP A 220 5.08 -3.61 -3.61
C TRP A 220 5.47 -2.46 -2.68
N ARG A 221 6.02 -2.75 -1.50
CA ARG A 221 6.36 -1.75 -0.48
C ARG A 221 7.86 -1.47 -0.43
N SER A 222 8.22 -0.18 -0.48
CA SER A 222 9.60 0.29 -0.42
C SER A 222 10.35 -0.08 0.86
N GLY A 223 9.63 -0.38 1.96
CA GLY A 223 10.23 -0.87 3.20
C GLY A 223 10.87 -2.25 3.07
N PHE A 224 10.49 -3.04 2.06
CA PHE A 224 11.05 -4.38 1.87
C PHE A 224 12.54 -4.35 1.47
N PRO A 225 12.98 -3.57 0.45
CA PRO A 225 14.40 -3.35 0.18
C PRO A 225 15.18 -2.79 1.37
N GLU A 226 14.61 -1.83 2.11
CA GLU A 226 15.22 -1.24 3.31
C GLU A 226 15.46 -2.30 4.39
N ALA A 227 14.55 -3.28 4.49
CA ALA A 227 14.66 -4.40 5.41
C ALA A 227 15.56 -5.55 4.90
N GLY A 228 16.27 -5.36 3.79
CA GLY A 228 17.21 -6.33 3.21
C GLY A 228 16.68 -7.13 2.02
N GLY A 229 15.46 -6.86 1.56
CA GLY A 229 14.91 -7.44 0.32
C GLY A 229 15.63 -6.91 -0.92
N LEU A 230 15.42 -7.54 -2.09
CA LEU A 230 16.11 -7.11 -3.30
C LEU A 230 15.53 -5.82 -3.86
N MET A 231 14.23 -5.79 -4.14
CA MET A 231 13.62 -4.66 -4.83
C MET A 231 12.14 -4.52 -4.48
N ALA A 232 11.60 -3.33 -4.68
CA ALA A 232 10.19 -3.06 -4.58
C ALA A 232 9.70 -2.08 -5.62
N TYR A 233 8.45 -2.23 -6.03
CA TYR A 233 7.78 -1.30 -6.92
C TYR A 233 6.33 -1.09 -6.52
N GLY A 234 5.93 0.16 -6.31
CA GLY A 234 4.55 0.47 -5.95
C GLY A 234 4.30 1.96 -5.80
N PRO A 235 3.07 2.35 -5.43
CA PRO A 235 2.71 3.74 -5.24
C PRO A 235 3.66 4.48 -4.29
N ASP A 236 4.00 5.72 -4.63
CA ASP A 236 4.74 6.62 -3.73
C ASP A 236 3.84 7.01 -2.55
N ARG A 237 4.00 6.27 -1.46
CA ARG A 237 3.23 6.47 -0.22
C ARG A 237 3.41 7.88 0.34
N ALA A 238 4.63 8.43 0.35
CA ALA A 238 4.86 9.77 0.87
C ALA A 238 4.10 10.80 0.04
N TYR A 239 4.13 10.65 -1.28
CA TYR A 239 3.34 11.48 -2.18
C TYR A 239 1.82 11.31 -1.96
N MET A 240 1.30 10.09 -1.81
CA MET A 240 -0.13 9.87 -1.52
C MET A 240 -0.57 10.53 -0.21
N TRP A 241 0.25 10.47 0.85
CA TRP A 241 -0.04 11.13 2.13
C TRP A 241 -0.03 12.66 1.98
N ARG A 242 0.91 13.22 1.20
CA ARG A 242 0.92 14.64 0.85
C ARG A 242 -0.39 15.03 0.13
N ARG A 243 -0.80 14.25 -0.88
CA ARG A 243 -2.07 14.48 -1.59
C ARG A 243 -3.28 14.40 -0.66
N GLY A 244 -3.31 13.43 0.26
CA GLY A 244 -4.35 13.32 1.29
C GLY A 244 -4.42 14.56 2.20
N GLY A 245 -3.27 15.10 2.62
CA GLY A 245 -3.19 16.34 3.40
C GLY A 245 -3.67 17.56 2.63
N ALA A 246 -3.29 17.67 1.36
CA ALA A 246 -3.74 18.75 0.47
C ALA A 246 -5.27 18.70 0.24
N LEU A 247 -5.84 17.52 0.00
CA LEU A 247 -7.29 17.34 -0.13
C LEU A 247 -8.02 17.71 1.17
N LEU A 248 -7.51 17.26 2.32
CA LEU A 248 -8.05 17.64 3.63
C LEU A 248 -8.00 19.16 3.83
N GLY A 249 -6.88 19.81 3.49
CA GLY A 249 -6.75 21.26 3.53
C GLY A 249 -7.78 21.98 2.66
N ARG A 250 -8.09 21.46 1.46
CA ARG A 250 -9.14 22.01 0.59
C ARG A 250 -10.54 21.85 1.20
N VAL A 251 -10.84 20.70 1.80
CA VAL A 251 -12.11 20.46 2.49
C VAL A 251 -12.27 21.38 3.69
N LEU A 252 -11.22 21.57 4.51
CA LEU A 252 -11.23 22.50 5.63
C LEU A 252 -11.46 23.95 5.19
N LYS A 253 -11.07 24.32 3.97
CA LYS A 253 -11.34 25.64 3.35
C LYS A 253 -12.76 25.77 2.78
N GLY A 254 -13.59 24.74 2.89
CA GLY A 254 -14.98 24.74 2.45
C GLY A 254 -15.24 24.09 1.09
N ALA A 255 -14.24 23.47 0.47
CA ALA A 255 -14.50 22.67 -0.74
C ALA A 255 -15.35 21.44 -0.41
N ARG A 256 -16.39 21.17 -1.21
CA ARG A 256 -17.28 20.03 -0.99
C ARG A 256 -16.64 18.75 -1.53
N PRO A 257 -16.58 17.64 -0.76
CA PRO A 257 -16.05 16.37 -1.25
C PRO A 257 -16.70 15.89 -2.56
N ALA A 258 -17.99 16.16 -2.74
CA ALA A 258 -18.74 15.81 -3.96
C ALA A 258 -18.15 16.40 -5.25
N ASP A 259 -17.46 17.54 -5.16
CA ASP A 259 -16.84 18.25 -6.29
C ASP A 259 -15.33 18.01 -6.39
N LEU A 260 -14.75 17.28 -5.43
CA LEU A 260 -13.33 16.95 -5.39
C LEU A 260 -13.12 15.55 -5.96
N PRO A 261 -12.43 15.41 -7.11
CA PRO A 261 -12.15 14.10 -7.67
C PRO A 261 -11.40 13.20 -6.68
N VAL A 262 -11.76 11.92 -6.65
CA VAL A 262 -10.91 10.89 -6.05
C VAL A 262 -9.70 10.72 -6.95
N GLU A 263 -8.53 10.91 -6.37
CA GLU A 263 -7.25 10.82 -7.07
C GLU A 263 -6.77 9.37 -7.08
N GLN A 264 -6.24 8.90 -8.21
CA GLN A 264 -5.54 7.62 -8.27
C GLN A 264 -4.04 7.83 -7.97
N ALA A 265 -3.36 6.75 -7.58
CA ALA A 265 -1.91 6.77 -7.51
C ALA A 265 -1.32 6.97 -8.92
N ASP A 266 -0.76 8.15 -9.18
CA ASP A 266 -0.12 8.52 -10.45
C ASP A 266 1.42 8.46 -10.38
N ARG A 267 1.97 8.35 -9.17
CA ARG A 267 3.41 8.27 -8.90
C ARG A 267 3.77 6.94 -8.27
N PHE A 268 4.73 6.28 -8.87
CA PHE A 268 5.27 5.00 -8.43
C PHE A 268 6.76 5.14 -8.14
N ARG A 269 7.29 4.25 -7.29
CA ARG A 269 8.72 4.19 -7.01
C ARG A 269 9.26 2.80 -7.21
N LEU A 270 10.33 2.69 -7.98
CA LEU A 270 11.20 1.52 -8.03
C LEU A 270 12.36 1.71 -7.06
N VAL A 271 12.46 0.83 -6.06
CA VAL A 271 13.56 0.80 -5.09
C VAL A 271 14.36 -0.47 -5.28
N ILE A 272 15.68 -0.35 -5.39
CA ILE A 272 16.59 -1.49 -5.61
C ILE A 272 17.67 -1.49 -4.54
N ASN A 273 17.93 -2.64 -3.94
CA ASN A 273 18.99 -2.84 -2.96
C ASN A 273 20.19 -3.57 -3.60
N LEU A 274 21.25 -2.81 -3.89
CA LEU A 274 22.47 -3.34 -4.49
C LEU A 274 23.31 -4.16 -3.51
N LYS A 275 23.21 -3.92 -2.19
CA LYS A 275 23.83 -4.80 -1.19
C LYS A 275 23.23 -6.21 -1.28
N THR A 276 21.91 -6.29 -1.33
CA THR A 276 21.19 -7.56 -1.48
C THR A 276 21.47 -8.21 -2.83
N ALA A 277 21.47 -7.43 -3.92
CA ALA A 277 21.85 -7.95 -5.23
C ALA A 277 23.25 -8.59 -5.22
N LYS A 278 24.24 -7.88 -4.66
CA LYS A 278 25.61 -8.39 -4.50
C LYS A 278 25.68 -9.65 -3.64
N ALA A 279 24.97 -9.69 -2.51
CA ALA A 279 24.92 -10.86 -1.63
C ALA A 279 24.28 -12.09 -2.31
N LEU A 280 23.36 -11.86 -3.23
CA LEU A 280 22.72 -12.88 -4.07
C LEU A 280 23.55 -13.26 -5.31
N GLY A 281 24.68 -12.57 -5.57
CA GLY A 281 25.47 -12.77 -6.80
C GLY A 281 24.78 -12.26 -8.05
N LEU A 282 23.83 -11.33 -7.92
CA LEU A 282 23.05 -10.77 -9.00
C LEU A 282 23.62 -9.43 -9.48
N THR A 283 23.84 -9.30 -10.79
CA THR A 283 24.14 -8.02 -11.43
C THR A 283 22.86 -7.46 -12.03
N ILE A 284 22.38 -6.33 -11.49
CA ILE A 284 21.17 -5.68 -12.00
C ILE A 284 21.50 -4.97 -13.32
N PRO A 285 20.75 -5.20 -14.41
CA PRO A 285 21.03 -4.55 -15.69
C PRO A 285 20.92 -3.01 -15.60
N PRO A 286 21.78 -2.26 -16.31
CA PRO A 286 21.73 -0.79 -16.32
C PRO A 286 20.37 -0.21 -16.75
N SER A 287 19.64 -0.90 -17.64
CA SER A 287 18.30 -0.51 -18.07
C SER A 287 17.27 -0.52 -16.94
N VAL A 288 17.44 -1.41 -15.96
CA VAL A 288 16.58 -1.47 -14.76
C VAL A 288 17.06 -0.47 -13.72
N LEU A 289 18.37 -0.39 -13.49
CA LEU A 289 18.95 0.58 -12.54
C LEU A 289 18.64 2.03 -12.91
N GLY A 290 18.69 2.38 -14.19
CA GLY A 290 18.35 3.72 -14.67
C GLY A 290 16.89 4.13 -14.45
N ARG A 291 16.01 3.17 -14.13
CA ARG A 291 14.60 3.41 -13.79
C ARG A 291 14.35 3.48 -12.28
N ALA A 292 15.36 3.24 -11.44
CA ALA A 292 15.19 3.21 -9.99
C ALA A 292 15.12 4.63 -9.40
N ASP A 293 14.07 4.90 -8.65
CA ASP A 293 13.89 6.14 -7.87
C ASP A 293 14.73 6.16 -6.59
N LEU A 294 15.19 4.99 -6.14
CA LEU A 294 16.12 4.85 -5.02
C LEU A 294 16.97 3.60 -5.20
N VAL A 295 18.28 3.77 -5.03
CA VAL A 295 19.24 2.69 -5.00
C VAL A 295 19.88 2.65 -3.63
N ILE A 296 19.65 1.55 -2.89
CA ILE A 296 20.30 1.29 -1.60
C ILE A 296 21.67 0.68 -1.90
N GLN A 297 22.71 1.39 -1.49
CA GLN A 297 24.12 1.02 -1.63
C GLN A 297 24.63 0.30 -0.41
#